data_AF-A0A0D9ADN6-F1
#
_entry.id   AF-A0A0D9ADN6-F1
#
_cell.length_a   1.000
_cell.length_b   1.000
_cell.length_c   1.000
_cell.angle_alpha   90.00
_cell.angle_beta   90.00
_cell.angle_gamma   90.00
#
_symmetry.space_group_name_H-M   'P 1'
#
loop_
_entity.id
_entity.type
_entity.pdbx_description
1 polymer ?
#
loop_
_entity_poly.entity_id
_entity_poly.type
_entity_poly.pdbx_seq_one_letter_code
_entity_poly.pdbx_strand_id
1 'polypeptide(L)'
;NGGTLRDAVGNGASTTLNGVGSTSGVLVDAVAPTVASVSVPASGAYNAGDVLSFTVNASEAVLVDTGGGTPRLALDIGGVTRYATYVSGSGSTALVFQYSVQAGDTDGDGIAVSALDLNGGTTRDAAGNGLDLTLNSVGATSGVLVDTTAP
;
A
#
# COMPACT_ATOMS: atom_id res chain seq x y z
N ASN A 1 -17.04 27.88 -37.24
CA ASN A 1 -16.73 26.47 -37.57
C ASN A 1 -17.89 25.59 -37.13
N GLY A 2 -18.81 25.27 -38.03
CA GLY A 2 -19.99 24.45 -37.74
C GLY A 2 -20.34 23.60 -38.96
N GLY A 3 -19.63 22.48 -39.11
CA GLY A 3 -19.91 21.50 -40.15
C GLY A 3 -21.05 20.60 -39.71
N THR A 4 -22.06 20.43 -40.56
CA THR A 4 -23.08 19.39 -40.37
C THR A 4 -22.57 18.11 -41.01
N LEU A 5 -22.47 17.02 -40.25
CA LEU A 5 -22.29 15.69 -40.83
C LEU A 5 -23.60 15.31 -41.52
N ARG A 6 -23.60 15.30 -42.85
CA ARG A 6 -24.73 14.91 -43.70
C ARG A 6 -24.30 13.77 -44.61
N ASP A 7 -25.17 12.81 -44.85
CA ASP A 7 -24.95 11.83 -45.92
C ASP A 7 -25.13 12.48 -47.32
N ALA A 8 -24.84 11.72 -48.37
CA ALA A 8 -24.94 12.20 -49.75
C ALA A 8 -26.37 12.58 -50.20
N VAL A 9 -27.39 12.21 -49.42
CA VAL A 9 -28.81 12.49 -49.70
C VAL A 9 -29.37 13.59 -48.79
N GLY A 10 -28.53 14.18 -47.92
CA GLY A 10 -28.87 15.33 -47.08
C GLY A 10 -29.38 14.98 -45.69
N ASN A 11 -29.41 13.70 -45.29
CA ASN A 11 -29.82 13.31 -43.94
C ASN A 11 -28.74 13.72 -42.93
N GLY A 12 -29.13 14.38 -41.84
CA GLY A 12 -28.21 14.75 -40.77
C GLY A 12 -27.80 13.52 -39.94
N ALA A 13 -26.52 13.44 -39.58
CA ALA A 13 -26.05 12.43 -38.62
C ALA A 13 -26.72 12.66 -37.26
N SER A 14 -27.24 11.59 -36.66
CA SER A 14 -27.73 11.63 -35.28
C SER A 14 -26.54 11.76 -34.33
N THR A 15 -26.34 12.95 -33.76
CA THR A 15 -25.24 13.24 -32.82
C THR A 15 -25.61 12.97 -31.37
N THR A 16 -26.76 12.33 -31.11
CA THR A 16 -27.23 12.03 -29.77
C THR A 16 -26.82 10.62 -29.36
N LEU A 17 -26.30 10.51 -28.14
CA LEU A 17 -25.86 9.25 -27.53
C LEU A 17 -27.11 8.50 -27.00
N ASN A 18 -27.89 7.91 -27.91
CA ASN A 18 -29.10 7.17 -27.53
C ASN A 18 -28.73 5.76 -27.08
N GLY A 19 -29.05 5.40 -25.83
CA GLY A 19 -28.87 4.04 -25.32
C GLY A 19 -27.52 3.75 -24.65
N VAL A 20 -26.75 4.78 -24.26
CA VAL A 20 -25.61 4.53 -23.38
C VAL A 20 -26.09 4.19 -21.96
N GLY A 21 -25.52 3.14 -21.40
CA GLY A 21 -25.70 2.81 -19.99
C GLY A 21 -25.19 3.94 -19.09
N SER A 22 -25.60 3.92 -17.82
CA SER A 22 -25.18 4.91 -16.83
C SER A 22 -23.65 5.05 -16.80
N THR A 23 -23.14 6.26 -17.03
CA THR A 23 -21.72 6.59 -16.90
C THR A 23 -21.32 6.82 -15.44
N SER A 24 -22.22 6.58 -14.49
CA SER A 24 -21.99 6.81 -13.06
C SER A 24 -20.90 5.91 -12.44
N GLY A 25 -20.44 4.89 -13.16
CA GLY A 25 -19.28 4.07 -12.79
C GLY A 25 -17.95 4.53 -13.44
N VAL A 26 -17.98 5.54 -14.30
CA VAL A 26 -16.77 6.14 -14.88
C VAL A 26 -16.24 7.17 -13.89
N LEU A 27 -15.48 6.69 -12.91
CA LEU A 27 -14.68 7.55 -12.05
C LEU A 27 -13.43 7.94 -12.85
N VAL A 28 -13.35 9.20 -13.28
CA VAL A 28 -12.09 9.77 -13.76
C VAL A 28 -11.33 10.24 -12.52
N ASP A 29 -10.86 9.28 -11.74
CA ASP A 29 -9.81 9.51 -10.77
C ASP A 29 -8.53 8.97 -11.36
N ALA A 30 -7.60 9.88 -11.65
CA ALA A 30 -6.30 9.56 -12.22
C ALA A 30 -5.19 9.73 -11.18
N VAL A 31 -5.53 10.03 -9.93
CA VAL A 31 -4.56 10.22 -8.87
C VAL A 31 -4.37 8.88 -8.18
N ALA A 32 -3.15 8.34 -8.27
CA ALA A 32 -2.81 7.14 -7.53
C ALA A 32 -2.66 7.48 -6.03
N PRO A 33 -3.11 6.61 -5.11
CA PRO A 33 -2.78 6.75 -3.71
C PRO A 33 -1.26 6.71 -3.52
N THR A 34 -0.75 7.44 -2.54
CA THR A 34 0.67 7.46 -2.17
C THR A 34 0.85 7.08 -0.70
N VAL A 35 1.99 6.51 -0.33
CA VAL A 35 2.34 6.34 1.09
C VAL A 35 2.77 7.69 1.67
N ALA A 36 1.97 8.24 2.57
CA ALA A 36 2.23 9.53 3.22
C ALA A 36 3.22 9.42 4.38
N SER A 37 3.10 8.36 5.19
CA SER A 37 4.01 8.07 6.30
C SER A 37 4.00 6.60 6.69
N VAL A 38 5.04 6.16 7.41
CA VAL A 38 5.06 4.84 8.04
C VAL A 38 5.26 5.01 9.54
N SER A 39 4.22 4.67 10.31
CA SER A 39 4.32 4.56 11.76
C SER A 39 5.03 3.26 12.12
N VAL A 40 5.99 3.36 13.02
CA VAL A 40 6.85 2.25 13.45
C VAL A 40 6.53 1.84 14.90
N PRO A 41 6.97 0.66 15.36
CA PRO A 41 6.84 0.26 16.75
C PRO A 41 7.43 1.29 17.72
N ALA A 42 6.95 1.27 18.97
CA ALA A 42 7.52 2.11 20.02
C ALA A 42 8.99 1.74 20.25
N SER A 43 9.81 2.71 20.66
CA SER A 43 11.17 2.42 21.09
C SER A 43 11.15 1.47 22.29
N GLY A 44 12.00 0.46 22.27
CA GLY A 44 12.06 -0.59 23.27
C GLY A 44 13.00 -1.71 22.85
N ALA A 45 13.23 -2.63 23.79
CA ALA A 45 13.90 -3.90 23.52
C ALA A 45 12.85 -4.99 23.29
N TYR A 46 12.97 -5.67 22.17
CA TYR A 46 12.07 -6.72 21.73
C TYR A 46 12.79 -8.06 21.68
N ASN A 47 12.16 -9.09 22.23
CA ASN A 47 12.65 -10.45 22.32
C ASN A 47 11.94 -11.36 21.33
N ALA A 48 12.44 -12.59 21.18
CA ALA A 48 11.80 -13.59 20.33
C ALA A 48 10.34 -13.83 20.75
N GLY A 49 9.43 -13.77 19.77
CA GLY A 49 7.99 -13.88 19.98
C GLY A 49 7.27 -12.55 20.17
N ASP A 50 7.98 -11.44 20.43
CA ASP A 50 7.38 -10.12 20.47
C ASP A 50 6.92 -9.68 19.08
N VAL A 51 5.88 -8.83 19.04
CA VAL A 51 5.28 -8.37 17.78
C VAL A 51 5.62 -6.90 17.55
N LEU A 52 6.29 -6.66 16.42
CA LEU A 52 6.52 -5.33 15.86
C LEU A 52 5.37 -4.98 14.93
N SER A 53 4.58 -3.95 15.29
CA SER A 53 3.47 -3.46 14.47
C SER A 53 3.85 -2.17 13.76
N PHE A 54 3.59 -2.14 12.46
CA PHE A 54 3.82 -1.01 11.57
C PHE A 54 2.49 -0.58 10.96
N THR A 55 2.31 0.72 10.74
CA THR A 55 1.15 1.25 10.01
C THR A 55 1.62 2.09 8.84
N VAL A 56 1.32 1.63 7.64
CA VAL A 56 1.50 2.41 6.41
C VAL A 56 0.28 3.29 6.22
N ASN A 57 0.49 4.60 6.30
CA ASN A 57 -0.57 5.59 6.13
C ASN A 57 -0.55 6.06 4.67
N ALA A 58 -1.59 5.72 3.92
CA ALA A 58 -1.80 6.18 2.55
C ALA A 58 -2.50 7.55 2.51
N SER A 59 -2.38 8.26 1.38
CA SER A 59 -3.04 9.55 1.14
C SER A 59 -4.56 9.45 1.05
N GLU A 60 -5.08 8.27 0.76
CA GLU A 60 -6.50 7.95 0.66
C GLU A 60 -6.75 6.47 0.94
N ALA A 61 -8.01 6.03 0.84
CA ALA A 61 -8.40 4.66 1.16
C ALA A 61 -7.86 3.66 0.12
N VAL A 62 -7.19 2.61 0.59
CA VAL A 62 -6.61 1.57 -0.26
C VAL A 62 -7.28 0.22 0.02
N LEU A 63 -7.84 -0.38 -1.03
CA LEU A 63 -8.29 -1.76 -1.05
C LEU A 63 -7.10 -2.68 -1.27
N VAL A 64 -6.94 -3.64 -0.37
CA VAL A 64 -5.89 -4.67 -0.43
C VAL A 64 -6.51 -5.99 -0.83
N ASP A 65 -6.00 -6.59 -1.90
CA ASP A 65 -6.34 -7.96 -2.34
C ASP A 65 -5.15 -8.88 -2.07
N THR A 66 -5.37 -9.89 -1.24
CA THR A 66 -4.36 -10.89 -0.86
C THR A 66 -4.49 -12.23 -1.58
N GLY A 67 -5.39 -12.35 -2.57
CA GLY A 67 -5.67 -13.60 -3.27
C GLY A 67 -4.51 -14.15 -4.10
N GLY A 68 -3.66 -13.26 -4.64
CA GLY A 68 -2.43 -13.62 -5.36
C GLY A 68 -1.18 -13.68 -4.49
N GLY A 69 -1.30 -13.28 -3.22
CA GLY A 69 -0.21 -13.17 -2.25
C GLY A 69 -0.44 -12.00 -1.29
N THR A 70 0.28 -11.98 -0.17
CA THR A 70 0.06 -10.98 0.89
C THR A 70 1.16 -9.92 0.86
N PRO A 71 0.80 -8.62 0.76
CA PRO A 71 1.76 -7.53 0.85
C PRO A 71 2.59 -7.59 2.13
N ARG A 72 3.84 -7.11 2.05
CA ARG A 72 4.80 -7.15 3.14
C ARG A 72 5.72 -5.93 3.14
N LEU A 73 6.13 -5.50 4.32
CA LEU A 73 7.23 -4.57 4.49
C LEU A 73 8.53 -5.35 4.67
N ALA A 74 9.52 -5.06 3.83
CA ALA A 74 10.88 -5.52 4.04
C ALA A 74 11.51 -4.73 5.18
N LEU A 75 12.03 -5.45 6.16
CA LEU A 75 12.76 -4.94 7.30
C LEU A 75 14.22 -5.35 7.21
N ASP A 76 15.12 -4.53 7.70
CA ASP A 76 16.48 -4.93 8.05
C ASP A 76 16.55 -5.08 9.58
N ILE A 77 16.96 -6.25 10.05
CA ILE A 77 17.19 -6.55 11.46
C ILE A 77 18.58 -7.17 11.57
N GLY A 78 19.55 -6.39 12.02
CA GLY A 78 20.94 -6.85 12.18
C GLY A 78 21.64 -7.25 10.88
N GLY A 79 21.26 -6.65 9.76
CA GLY A 79 21.76 -7.00 8.42
C GLY A 79 20.99 -8.15 7.75
N VAL A 80 19.95 -8.69 8.39
CA VAL A 80 19.12 -9.76 7.84
C VAL A 80 17.79 -9.19 7.38
N THR A 81 17.43 -9.44 6.12
CA THR A 81 16.11 -9.06 5.60
C THR A 81 15.01 -9.91 6.22
N ARG A 82 14.10 -9.25 6.93
CA ARG A 82 12.87 -9.82 7.50
C ARG A 82 11.65 -9.20 6.83
N TYR A 83 10.46 -9.79 7.05
CA TYR A 83 9.24 -9.32 6.41
C TYR A 83 8.10 -9.19 7.42
N ALA A 84 7.62 -7.96 7.64
CA ALA A 84 6.34 -7.73 8.31
C ALA A 84 5.21 -7.93 7.30
N THR A 85 4.24 -8.78 7.60
CA THR A 85 3.14 -9.10 6.68
C THR A 85 1.92 -8.24 6.95
N TYR A 86 1.20 -7.88 5.89
CA TYR A 86 -0.08 -7.19 5.99
C TYR A 86 -1.08 -8.03 6.80
N VAL A 87 -1.78 -7.39 7.75
CA VAL A 87 -2.77 -8.04 8.62
C VAL A 87 -4.16 -7.43 8.54
N SER A 88 -4.29 -6.10 8.34
CA SER A 88 -5.58 -5.41 8.32
C SER A 88 -5.49 -3.99 7.75
N GLY A 89 -6.65 -3.37 7.47
CA GLY A 89 -6.74 -1.98 7.01
C GLY A 89 -7.31 -1.76 5.61
N SER A 90 -7.65 -2.83 4.88
CA SER A 90 -8.26 -2.75 3.54
C SER A 90 -9.51 -1.88 3.54
N GLY A 91 -9.61 -0.99 2.55
CA GLY A 91 -10.67 0.01 2.42
C GLY A 91 -10.49 1.24 3.32
N SER A 92 -9.32 1.40 3.94
CA SER A 92 -8.98 2.56 4.77
C SER A 92 -7.64 3.17 4.36
N THR A 93 -7.29 4.30 4.96
CA THR A 93 -5.98 4.96 4.77
C THR A 93 -4.86 4.33 5.58
N ALA A 94 -5.16 3.43 6.53
CA ALA A 94 -4.19 2.89 7.47
C ALA A 94 -4.05 1.38 7.28
N LEU A 95 -2.97 0.94 6.66
CA LEU A 95 -2.66 -0.47 6.43
C LEU A 95 -1.70 -0.97 7.49
N VAL A 96 -2.09 -2.00 8.23
CA VAL A 96 -1.32 -2.55 9.35
C VAL A 96 -0.50 -3.75 8.89
N PHE A 97 0.77 -3.74 9.25
CA PHE A 97 1.74 -4.81 9.01
C PHE A 97 2.35 -5.27 10.32
N GLN A 98 2.59 -6.57 10.47
CA GLN A 98 3.16 -7.13 11.69
C GLN A 98 4.31 -8.08 11.40
N TYR A 99 5.33 -8.02 12.26
CA TYR A 99 6.44 -8.96 12.29
C TYR A 99 6.58 -9.55 13.69
N SER A 100 6.59 -10.87 13.80
CA SER A 100 6.97 -11.56 15.04
C SER A 100 8.47 -11.78 15.03
N VAL A 101 9.15 -11.24 16.03
CA VAL A 101 10.60 -11.38 16.19
C VAL A 101 10.97 -12.86 16.28
N GLN A 102 11.91 -13.29 15.46
CA GLN A 102 12.35 -14.67 15.40
C GLN A 102 13.57 -14.90 16.29
N ALA A 103 13.70 -16.13 16.80
CA ALA A 103 14.93 -16.52 17.49
C ALA A 103 16.14 -16.38 16.55
N GLY A 104 17.21 -15.76 17.06
CA GLY A 104 18.42 -15.46 16.29
C GLY A 104 18.42 -14.08 15.64
N ASP A 105 17.32 -13.32 15.71
CA ASP A 105 17.36 -11.89 15.37
C ASP A 105 18.13 -11.12 16.44
N THR A 106 19.00 -10.21 16.01
CA THR A 106 19.74 -9.34 16.93
C THR A 106 20.09 -8.06 16.21
N ASP A 107 19.66 -6.94 16.77
CA ASP A 107 19.86 -5.60 16.23
C ASP A 107 19.99 -4.61 17.38
N GLY A 108 21.22 -4.11 17.59
CA GLY A 108 21.57 -3.25 18.72
C GLY A 108 21.60 -1.76 18.37
N ASP A 109 21.56 -1.40 17.09
CA ASP A 109 21.51 -0.02 16.58
C ASP A 109 20.13 0.38 16.05
N GLY A 110 19.22 -0.58 15.99
CA GLY A 110 17.81 -0.41 15.69
C GLY A 110 17.48 -0.84 14.26
N ILE A 111 16.32 -1.46 14.10
CA ILE A 111 15.88 -2.01 12.81
C ILE A 111 15.77 -0.92 11.73
N ALA A 112 15.61 -1.32 10.46
CA ALA A 112 15.19 -0.41 9.39
C ALA A 112 13.97 -0.93 8.63
N VAL A 113 13.16 -0.01 8.08
CA VAL A 113 12.09 -0.34 7.13
C VAL A 113 12.56 0.05 5.74
N SER A 114 12.71 -0.95 4.87
CA SER A 114 13.43 -0.79 3.60
C SER A 114 12.49 -0.58 2.42
N ALA A 115 11.42 -1.36 2.30
CA ALA A 115 10.52 -1.30 1.15
C ALA A 115 9.14 -1.89 1.45
N LEU A 116 8.13 -1.44 0.69
CA LEU A 116 6.84 -2.11 0.57
C LEU A 116 6.83 -2.98 -0.69
N ASP A 117 6.55 -4.28 -0.51
CA ASP A 117 6.46 -5.28 -1.57
C ASP A 117 5.07 -5.90 -1.56
N LEU A 118 4.39 -5.92 -2.71
CA LEU A 118 3.06 -6.50 -2.82
C LEU A 118 3.08 -8.03 -2.76
N ASN A 119 4.22 -8.68 -3.08
CA ASN A 119 4.42 -10.11 -2.95
C ASN A 119 3.26 -10.94 -3.59
N GLY A 120 2.85 -10.55 -4.79
CA GLY A 120 1.75 -11.17 -5.54
C GLY A 120 0.34 -10.64 -5.22
N GLY A 121 0.18 -9.85 -4.15
CA GLY A 121 -1.05 -9.13 -3.85
C GLY A 121 -1.24 -7.88 -4.70
N THR A 122 -2.35 -7.17 -4.48
CA THR A 122 -2.59 -5.86 -5.10
C THR A 122 -3.11 -4.85 -4.10
N THR A 123 -2.83 -3.57 -4.38
CA THR A 123 -3.29 -2.41 -3.60
C THR A 123 -3.85 -1.40 -4.58
N ARG A 124 -5.13 -1.03 -4.43
CA ARG A 124 -5.80 -0.09 -5.34
C ARG A 124 -6.77 0.82 -4.59
N ASP A 125 -7.00 2.02 -5.10
CA ASP A 125 -8.16 2.82 -4.67
C ASP A 125 -9.48 2.26 -5.24
N ALA A 126 -10.59 2.97 -4.99
CA ALA A 126 -11.91 2.60 -5.51
C ALA A 126 -12.05 2.81 -7.04
N ALA A 127 -11.19 3.64 -7.65
CA ALA A 127 -11.17 3.91 -9.08
C ALA A 127 -10.28 2.92 -9.87
N GLY A 128 -9.48 2.10 -9.17
CA GLY A 128 -8.59 1.09 -9.72
C GLY A 128 -7.12 1.53 -9.85
N ASN A 129 -6.73 2.72 -9.39
CA ASN A 129 -5.35 3.18 -9.40
C ASN A 129 -4.54 2.44 -8.34
N GLY A 130 -3.34 1.97 -8.71
CA GLY A 130 -2.44 1.28 -7.79
C GLY A 130 -1.79 2.23 -6.79
N LEU A 131 -1.56 1.76 -5.56
CA LEU A 131 -0.75 2.52 -4.57
C LEU A 131 0.69 2.66 -5.07
N ASP A 132 1.21 3.89 -5.03
CA ASP A 132 2.65 4.13 -5.12
C ASP A 132 3.33 3.59 -3.86
N LEU A 133 4.18 2.59 -4.05
CA LEU A 133 4.84 1.84 -2.97
C LEU A 133 6.04 2.58 -2.37
N THR A 134 6.40 3.74 -2.92
CA THR A 134 7.50 4.56 -2.42
C THR A 134 7.21 5.00 -0.99
N LEU A 135 8.02 4.54 -0.03
CA LEU A 135 7.87 4.90 1.37
C LEU A 135 8.29 6.35 1.60
N ASN A 136 7.44 7.12 2.28
CA ASN A 136 7.74 8.47 2.72
C ASN A 136 7.64 8.55 4.24
N SER A 137 8.35 9.51 4.84
CA SER A 137 8.25 9.87 6.26
C SER A 137 8.21 8.65 7.19
N VAL A 138 9.15 7.72 7.00
CA VAL A 138 9.29 6.54 7.87
C VAL A 138 9.70 7.02 9.26
N GLY A 139 8.98 6.56 10.29
CA GLY A 139 9.28 6.88 11.68
C GLY A 139 10.68 6.42 12.11
N ALA A 140 11.25 7.04 13.14
CA ALA A 140 12.57 6.69 13.63
C ALA A 140 12.59 5.29 14.27
N THR A 141 13.48 4.43 13.79
CA THR A 141 13.60 3.03 14.23
C THR A 141 14.85 2.74 15.05
N SER A 142 15.75 3.71 15.23
CA SER A 142 17.00 3.55 16.01
C SER A 142 16.79 3.18 17.49
N GLY A 143 15.56 3.33 17.99
CA GLY A 143 15.18 2.92 19.35
C GLY A 143 14.44 1.59 19.40
N VAL A 144 14.17 0.95 18.27
CA VAL A 144 13.49 -0.35 18.16
C VAL A 144 14.57 -1.42 18.10
N LEU A 145 15.01 -1.87 19.28
CA LEU A 145 16.13 -2.79 19.46
C LEU A 145 15.61 -4.21 19.52
N VAL A 146 16.35 -5.15 18.95
CA VAL A 146 16.02 -6.57 18.97
C VAL A 146 17.15 -7.34 19.63
N ASP A 147 16.83 -8.10 20.67
CA ASP A 147 17.77 -9.01 21.32
C ASP A 147 17.06 -10.33 21.61
N THR A 148 17.54 -11.40 20.98
CA THR A 148 17.01 -12.74 21.20
C THR A 148 18.03 -13.68 21.83
N THR A 149 19.15 -13.13 22.30
CA THR A 149 20.16 -13.91 23.01
C THR A 149 19.65 -14.28 24.40
N ALA A 150 19.75 -15.57 24.75
CA ALA A 150 19.42 -16.00 26.09
C ALA A 150 20.47 -15.47 27.08
N PRO A 151 20.05 -14.97 28.26
CA PRO A 151 20.97 -14.49 29.29
C PRO A 151 21.89 -15.59 29.85
#